data_AF-A0A2I0I6M7-F1
#
_entry.id   AF-A0A2I0I6M7-F1
#
_cell.length_a   1.000
_cell.length_b   1.000
_cell.length_c   1.000
_cell.angle_alpha   90.00
_cell.angle_beta   90.00
_cell.angle_gamma   90.00
#
_symmetry.space_group_name_H-M   'P 1'
#
loop_
_entity.id
_entity.type
_entity.pdbx_description
1 polymer ?
#
loop_
_entity_poly.entity_id
_entity_poly.type
_entity_poly.pdbx_seq_one_letter_code
_entity_poly.pdbx_strand_id
1 'polypeptide(L)'
;MDSSSKCRCAHPIDNRECITMGSGTGMVHTAPGHGQEDYQTGQKYGLPTLSPVDDDGKFTEEAGQFSGLDVLGDGNTAVVNYLNEQSVLVMEEPYKHQYPYDCRTKKPPIFRVTGQWFASVKQAAMEAIGPVKCIPPQVENSISAVIPGRSEWCISWQRTGGVPIPVLDHKDQGTSYE
;
A
#
# COMPACT_ATOMS: atom_id res chain seq x y z
N MET A 1 18.13 -35.06 -6.93
CA MET A 1 17.90 -33.93 -7.85
C MET A 1 17.24 -32.87 -7.01
N ASP A 2 18.05 -31.93 -6.54
CA ASP A 2 17.75 -30.93 -5.51
C ASP A 2 16.92 -29.79 -6.12
N SER A 3 15.67 -29.65 -5.71
CA SER A 3 14.78 -28.54 -6.08
C SER A 3 14.43 -27.73 -4.83
N SER A 4 15.42 -27.06 -4.28
CA SER A 4 15.21 -26.04 -3.25
C SER A 4 15.85 -24.72 -3.69
N SER A 5 15.22 -24.10 -4.70
CA SER A 5 15.50 -22.73 -5.11
C SER A 5 15.18 -21.77 -3.96
N LYS A 6 16.11 -21.62 -3.02
CA LYS A 6 16.06 -20.57 -2.00
C LYS A 6 15.98 -19.23 -2.72
N CYS A 7 14.79 -18.63 -2.75
CA CYS A 7 14.62 -17.22 -3.12
C CYS A 7 15.46 -16.37 -2.15
N ARG A 8 16.69 -16.06 -2.55
CA ARG A 8 17.53 -15.08 -1.87
C ARG A 8 17.06 -13.69 -2.27
N CYS A 9 16.06 -13.19 -1.58
CA CYS A 9 15.69 -11.78 -1.68
C CYS A 9 16.79 -10.96 -0.99
N ALA A 10 17.81 -10.53 -1.74
CA ALA A 10 18.80 -9.60 -1.24
C ALA A 10 18.15 -8.22 -1.08
N HIS A 11 17.49 -7.98 0.06
CA HIS A 11 16.98 -6.66 0.38
C HIS A 11 18.17 -5.74 0.67
N PRO A 12 18.33 -4.61 -0.04
CA PRO A 12 19.37 -3.65 0.27
C PRO A 12 19.16 -3.11 1.69
N ILE A 13 20.18 -3.26 2.55
CA ILE A 13 20.21 -2.66 3.87
C ILE A 13 20.74 -1.24 3.68
N ASP A 14 19.86 -0.24 3.75
CA ASP A 14 20.21 1.17 3.57
C ASP A 14 19.94 1.98 4.86
N ASN A 15 20.78 3.00 5.10
CA ASN A 15 20.77 3.86 6.27
C ASN A 15 19.72 4.98 6.05
N ARG A 16 18.55 4.88 6.71
CA ARG A 16 17.31 5.55 6.27
C ARG A 16 17.17 7.04 6.61
N GLU A 17 16.29 7.71 5.85
CA GLU A 17 15.61 8.98 6.14
C GLU A 17 14.21 8.81 6.80
N CYS A 18 13.64 7.59 6.82
CA CYS A 18 12.28 7.30 7.33
C CYS A 18 12.23 6.40 8.59
N ILE A 19 13.35 6.11 9.26
CA ILE A 19 13.33 5.42 10.57
C ILE A 19 13.38 6.46 11.68
N THR A 20 12.46 6.36 12.62
CA THR A 20 12.63 7.00 13.94
C THR A 20 13.25 6.00 14.90
N MET A 21 14.32 6.40 15.60
CA MET A 21 15.02 5.55 16.59
C MET A 21 14.21 5.33 17.88
N GLY A 22 12.98 5.83 17.95
CA GLY A 22 12.14 5.82 19.15
C GLY A 22 11.24 4.59 19.31
N SER A 23 11.19 3.68 18.33
CA SER A 23 10.33 2.48 18.38
C SER A 23 10.92 1.30 17.62
N GLY A 24 10.64 0.09 18.11
CA GLY A 24 11.12 -1.16 17.51
C GLY A 24 12.64 -1.34 17.64
N THR A 25 13.22 -2.03 16.66
CA THR A 25 14.63 -2.46 16.67
C THR A 25 15.55 -1.56 15.85
N GLY A 26 15.01 -0.50 15.22
CA GLY A 26 15.72 0.29 14.22
C GLY A 26 15.84 -0.41 12.85
N MET A 27 15.34 -1.63 12.70
CA MET A 27 15.19 -2.32 11.41
C MET A 27 13.72 -2.64 11.17
N VAL A 28 13.16 -2.15 10.07
CA VAL A 28 11.74 -2.37 9.72
C VAL A 28 11.66 -3.19 8.44
N HIS A 29 10.83 -4.23 8.44
CA HIS A 29 10.49 -4.95 7.21
C HIS A 29 9.81 -4.02 6.19
N THR A 30 10.02 -4.27 4.89
CA THR A 30 9.42 -3.49 3.80
C THR A 30 8.59 -4.43 2.93
N ALA A 31 7.29 -4.15 2.80
CA ALA A 31 6.35 -4.86 1.95
C ALA A 31 5.67 -3.87 0.98
N PRO A 32 6.21 -3.66 -0.24
CA PRO A 32 5.72 -2.63 -1.15
C PRO A 32 4.23 -2.74 -1.51
N GLY A 33 3.63 -3.93 -1.44
CA GLY A 33 2.20 -4.13 -1.68
C GLY A 33 1.28 -3.70 -0.54
N HIS A 34 1.80 -3.34 0.65
CA HIS A 34 0.99 -3.16 1.87
C HIS A 34 1.28 -1.86 2.65
N GLY A 35 2.00 -0.91 2.07
CA GLY A 35 2.26 0.38 2.73
C GLY A 35 2.73 1.44 1.75
N GLN A 36 2.36 2.70 1.98
CA GLN A 36 2.73 3.79 1.08
C GLN A 36 4.24 4.07 1.08
N GLU A 37 4.86 4.12 2.26
CA GLU A 37 6.31 4.31 2.40
C GLU A 37 7.10 3.10 1.85
N ASP A 38 6.57 1.90 2.07
CA ASP A 38 7.13 0.66 1.53
C ASP A 38 7.02 0.62 0.00
N TYR A 39 5.90 1.10 -0.56
CA TYR A 39 5.70 1.20 -2.00
C TYR A 39 6.69 2.16 -2.65
N GLN A 40 6.89 3.35 -2.07
CA GLN A 40 7.88 4.32 -2.53
C GLN A 40 9.31 3.77 -2.45
N THR A 41 9.64 3.09 -1.35
CA THR A 41 10.91 2.39 -1.18
C THR A 41 11.06 1.31 -2.24
N GLY A 42 10.02 0.51 -2.46
CA GLY A 42 9.98 -0.52 -3.48
C GLY A 42 10.24 0.03 -4.88
N GLN A 43 9.59 1.14 -5.26
CA GLN A 43 9.85 1.79 -6.54
C GLN A 43 11.31 2.30 -6.67
N LYS A 44 11.82 2.97 -5.62
CA LYS A 44 13.18 3.54 -5.61
C LYS A 44 14.25 2.47 -5.87
N TYR A 45 14.07 1.27 -5.29
CA TYR A 45 15.05 0.17 -5.39
C TYR A 45 14.63 -0.93 -6.37
N GLY A 46 13.53 -0.76 -7.11
CA GLY A 46 13.04 -1.77 -8.06
C GLY A 46 12.62 -3.10 -7.41
N LEU A 47 12.09 -3.06 -6.19
CA LEU A 47 11.59 -4.25 -5.49
C LEU A 47 10.25 -4.71 -6.10
N PRO A 48 9.99 -6.03 -6.16
CA PRO A 48 8.71 -6.54 -6.62
C PRO A 48 7.59 -6.08 -5.70
N THR A 49 6.48 -5.63 -6.29
CA THR A 49 5.29 -5.25 -5.54
C THR A 49 4.36 -6.45 -5.44
N LEU A 50 4.63 -7.31 -4.45
CA LEU A 50 3.81 -8.48 -4.15
C LEU A 50 2.69 -8.09 -3.17
N SER A 51 1.46 -8.54 -3.43
CA SER A 51 0.33 -8.35 -2.52
C SER A 51 -0.63 -9.53 -2.61
N PRO A 52 -0.37 -10.61 -1.85
CA PRO A 52 -1.08 -11.88 -2.01
C PRO A 52 -2.41 -11.86 -1.23
N VAL A 53 -3.24 -10.82 -1.43
CA VAL A 53 -4.50 -10.61 -0.71
C VAL A 53 -5.62 -10.24 -1.66
N ASP A 54 -6.72 -10.98 -1.62
CA ASP A 54 -7.90 -10.77 -2.46
C ASP A 54 -8.82 -9.65 -1.94
N ASP A 55 -9.90 -9.38 -2.70
CA ASP A 55 -10.88 -8.32 -2.39
C ASP A 55 -11.69 -8.59 -1.11
N ASP A 56 -11.76 -9.85 -0.68
CA ASP A 56 -12.43 -10.28 0.55
C ASP A 56 -11.49 -10.19 1.78
N GLY A 57 -10.23 -9.80 1.59
CA GLY A 57 -9.25 -9.69 2.66
C GLY A 57 -8.66 -11.04 3.07
N LYS A 58 -8.64 -12.01 2.16
CA LYS A 58 -8.05 -13.34 2.35
C LYS A 58 -6.77 -13.50 1.53
N PHE A 59 -5.90 -14.37 1.99
CA PHE A 59 -4.69 -14.69 1.24
C PHE A 59 -5.01 -15.41 -0.09
N THR A 60 -4.33 -15.01 -1.16
CA THR A 60 -4.42 -15.67 -2.48
C THR A 60 -3.56 -16.94 -2.54
N GLU A 61 -3.63 -17.67 -3.66
CA GLU A 61 -2.78 -18.85 -3.90
C GLU A 61 -1.28 -18.54 -3.84
N GLU A 62 -0.88 -17.28 -4.11
CA GLU A 62 0.51 -16.83 -4.03
C GLU A 62 1.07 -16.91 -2.61
N ALA A 63 0.21 -16.90 -1.58
CA ALA A 63 0.59 -17.09 -0.19
C ALA A 63 0.86 -18.57 0.18
N GLY A 64 0.69 -19.50 -0.76
CA GLY A 64 0.96 -20.93 -0.56
C GLY A 64 0.07 -21.54 0.51
N GLN A 65 0.68 -22.07 1.57
CA GLN A 65 -0.03 -22.79 2.65
C GLN A 65 -1.03 -21.93 3.44
N PHE A 66 -0.97 -20.60 3.30
CA PHE A 66 -1.87 -19.67 3.99
C PHE A 66 -3.08 -19.27 3.13
N SER A 67 -3.16 -19.75 1.88
CA SER A 67 -4.22 -19.41 0.93
C SER A 67 -5.63 -19.64 1.52
N GLY A 68 -6.52 -18.67 1.31
CA GLY A 68 -7.92 -18.69 1.75
C GLY A 68 -8.15 -18.25 3.20
N LEU A 69 -7.10 -18.04 4.01
CA LEU A 69 -7.23 -17.56 5.38
C LEU A 69 -7.47 -16.04 5.41
N ASP A 70 -8.30 -15.58 6.35
CA ASP A 70 -8.53 -14.15 6.62
C ASP A 70 -7.24 -13.52 7.17
N VAL A 71 -6.79 -12.43 6.54
CA VAL A 71 -5.48 -11.83 6.83
C VAL A 71 -5.43 -11.26 8.25
N LEU A 72 -6.52 -10.69 8.76
CA LEU A 72 -6.54 -10.03 10.07
C LEU A 72 -6.86 -10.99 11.22
N GLY A 73 -7.49 -12.13 10.93
CA GLY A 73 -7.79 -13.20 11.87
C GLY A 73 -6.81 -14.37 11.76
N ASP A 74 -7.34 -15.52 11.34
CA ASP A 74 -6.64 -16.81 11.37
C ASP A 74 -5.34 -16.83 10.57
N GLY A 75 -5.24 -16.01 9.52
CA GLY A 75 -4.05 -15.88 8.69
C GLY A 75 -2.84 -15.35 9.47
N ASN A 76 -3.02 -14.29 10.26
CA ASN A 76 -1.95 -13.75 11.12
C ASN A 76 -1.47 -14.80 12.12
N THR A 77 -2.40 -15.50 12.78
CA THR A 77 -2.07 -16.56 13.75
C THR A 77 -1.31 -17.71 13.08
N ALA A 78 -1.73 -18.13 11.88
CA ALA A 78 -1.05 -19.18 11.13
C ALA A 78 0.38 -18.80 10.75
N VAL A 79 0.61 -17.56 10.32
CA VAL A 79 1.95 -17.06 9.98
C VAL A 79 2.86 -17.02 11.21
N VAL A 80 2.37 -16.51 12.34
CA VAL A 80 3.14 -16.47 13.60
C VAL A 80 3.52 -17.89 14.06
N ASN A 81 2.57 -18.82 14.04
CA ASN A 81 2.83 -20.22 14.40
C ASN A 81 3.90 -20.84 13.49
N TYR A 82 3.81 -20.61 12.18
CA TYR A 82 4.81 -21.09 11.23
C TYR A 82 6.20 -20.51 11.51
N LEU A 83 6.32 -19.19 11.79
CA LEU A 83 7.61 -18.57 12.13
C LEU A 83 8.21 -19.13 13.43
N ASN A 84 7.35 -19.46 14.39
CA ASN A 84 7.75 -20.13 15.63
C ASN A 84 8.25 -21.56 15.37
N GLU A 85 7.53 -22.34 14.56
CA GLU A 85 7.93 -23.70 14.15
C GLU A 85 9.28 -23.70 13.41
N GLN A 86 9.53 -22.69 12.57
CA GLN A 86 10.80 -22.52 11.88
C GLN A 86 11.93 -21.99 12.77
N SER A 87 11.66 -21.71 14.06
CA SER A 87 12.64 -21.17 15.02
C SER A 87 13.28 -19.84 14.58
N VAL A 88 12.53 -19.01 13.83
CA VAL A 88 12.97 -17.67 13.39
C VAL A 88 12.27 -16.53 14.13
N LEU A 89 11.22 -16.84 14.90
CA LEU A 89 10.52 -15.88 15.76
C LEU A 89 11.34 -15.61 17.02
N VAL A 90 11.79 -14.37 17.20
CA VAL A 90 12.61 -13.97 18.36
C VAL A 90 11.73 -13.57 19.54
N MET A 91 10.67 -12.81 19.28
CA MET A 91 9.78 -12.27 20.30
C MET A 91 8.38 -12.02 19.71
N GLU A 92 7.36 -12.33 20.49
CA GLU A 92 5.96 -11.98 20.22
C GLU A 92 5.39 -11.33 21.47
N GLU A 93 4.80 -10.14 21.33
CA GLU A 93 4.13 -9.45 22.43
C GLU A 93 2.85 -8.75 21.96
N PRO A 94 1.79 -8.72 22.78
CA PRO A 94 0.60 -7.95 22.47
C PRO A 94 0.90 -6.45 22.59
N TYR A 95 0.69 -5.72 21.49
CA TYR A 95 0.96 -4.29 21.44
C TYR A 95 -0.33 -3.47 21.26
N LYS A 96 -0.62 -2.58 22.22
CA LYS A 96 -1.80 -1.70 22.16
C LYS A 96 -1.46 -0.41 21.43
N HIS A 97 -2.05 -0.21 20.26
CA HIS A 97 -1.92 1.02 19.49
C HIS A 97 -3.28 1.54 19.00
N GLN A 98 -3.25 2.70 18.35
CA GLN A 98 -4.39 3.19 17.56
C GLN A 98 -4.34 2.57 16.17
N TYR A 99 -5.46 2.01 15.73
CA TYR A 99 -5.65 1.45 14.39
C TYR A 99 -6.84 2.16 13.72
N PRO A 100 -6.76 2.51 12.42
CA PRO A 100 -7.89 3.13 11.73
C PRO A 100 -9.06 2.16 11.61
N TYR A 101 -10.29 2.69 11.61
CA TYR A 101 -11.49 1.90 11.39
C TYR A 101 -12.35 2.58 10.33
N ASP A 102 -12.90 1.78 9.41
CA ASP A 102 -13.82 2.29 8.40
C ASP A 102 -15.04 2.92 9.09
N CYS A 103 -15.35 4.17 8.72
CA CYS A 103 -16.35 4.96 9.42
C CYS A 103 -17.76 4.37 9.27
N ARG A 104 -18.01 3.57 8.23
CA ARG A 104 -19.31 2.98 7.91
C ARG A 104 -19.46 1.57 8.47
N THR A 105 -18.56 0.67 8.12
CA THR A 105 -18.61 -0.77 8.47
C THR A 105 -18.02 -1.05 9.85
N LYS A 106 -17.25 -0.11 10.41
CA LYS A 106 -16.51 -0.28 11.68
C LYS A 106 -15.54 -1.47 11.65
N LYS A 107 -15.10 -1.86 10.45
CA LYS A 107 -14.07 -2.88 10.27
C LYS A 107 -12.69 -2.23 10.09
N PRO A 108 -11.61 -2.90 10.53
CA PRO A 108 -10.25 -2.46 10.27
C PRO A 108 -9.95 -2.52 8.75
N PRO A 109 -9.46 -1.44 8.13
CA PRO A 109 -9.00 -1.48 6.75
C PRO A 109 -7.58 -2.06 6.67
N ILE A 110 -7.26 -2.71 5.55
CA ILE A 110 -5.89 -3.10 5.21
C ILE A 110 -5.39 -2.27 4.04
N PHE A 111 -4.07 -2.07 3.98
CA PHE A 111 -3.43 -1.45 2.81
C PHE A 111 -3.07 -2.55 1.80
N ARG A 112 -3.44 -2.31 0.55
CA ARG A 112 -3.18 -3.21 -0.56
C ARG A 112 -2.91 -2.39 -1.82
N VAL A 113 -1.88 -2.75 -2.59
CA VAL A 113 -1.71 -2.19 -3.93
C VAL A 113 -2.80 -2.73 -4.84
N THR A 114 -3.39 -1.86 -5.65
CA THR A 114 -4.40 -2.22 -6.64
C THR A 114 -4.19 -1.39 -7.90
N GLY A 115 -4.59 -1.92 -9.05
CA GLY A 115 -4.70 -1.12 -10.27
C GLY A 115 -5.73 -0.02 -10.08
N GLN A 116 -5.31 1.24 -10.25
CA GLN A 116 -6.18 2.41 -10.12
C GLN A 116 -5.86 3.42 -11.22
N TRP A 117 -6.86 4.24 -11.57
CA TRP A 117 -6.74 5.34 -12.51
C TRP A 117 -6.40 6.62 -11.77
N PHE A 118 -5.39 7.33 -12.27
CA PHE A 118 -4.91 8.57 -11.70
C PHE A 118 -4.94 9.69 -12.72
N ALA A 119 -5.19 10.91 -12.24
CA ALA A 119 -5.15 12.13 -13.03
C ALA A 119 -4.07 13.09 -12.53
N SER A 120 -3.20 13.52 -13.45
CA SER A 120 -2.16 14.51 -13.18
C SER A 120 -2.72 15.91 -13.30
N VAL A 121 -3.12 16.48 -12.16
CA VAL A 121 -3.76 17.80 -12.07
C VAL A 121 -2.85 18.86 -11.45
N LYS A 122 -1.68 18.46 -10.94
CA LYS A 122 -0.81 19.31 -10.13
C LYS A 122 -0.40 20.59 -10.86
N GLN A 123 0.14 20.47 -12.07
CA GLN A 123 0.62 21.61 -12.85
C GLN A 123 -0.52 22.57 -13.22
N ALA A 124 -1.62 22.02 -13.74
CA ALA A 124 -2.79 22.81 -14.11
C ALA A 124 -3.40 23.54 -12.91
N ALA A 125 -3.41 22.92 -11.72
CA ALA A 125 -3.90 23.54 -10.49
C ALA A 125 -3.01 24.72 -10.05
N MET A 126 -1.68 24.60 -10.16
CA MET A 126 -0.75 25.69 -9.85
C MET A 126 -0.96 26.89 -10.76
N GLU A 127 -1.14 26.66 -12.07
CA GLU A 127 -1.38 27.72 -13.06
C GLU A 127 -2.74 28.40 -12.84
N ALA A 128 -3.76 27.64 -12.44
CA ALA A 128 -5.11 28.15 -12.26
C ALA A 128 -5.30 29.05 -11.03
N ILE A 129 -4.41 29.00 -10.03
CA ILE A 129 -4.57 29.78 -8.78
C ILE A 129 -4.23 31.25 -8.97
N GLY A 130 -3.20 31.57 -9.76
CA GLY A 130 -2.75 32.96 -9.95
C GLY A 130 -3.86 33.97 -10.30
N PRO A 131 -4.79 33.68 -11.23
CA PRO A 131 -5.88 34.61 -11.56
C PRO A 131 -7.06 34.59 -10.57
N VAL A 132 -7.11 33.67 -9.60
CA VAL A 132 -8.27 33.50 -8.70
C VAL A 132 -8.16 34.46 -7.52
N LYS A 133 -9.19 35.29 -7.33
CA LYS A 133 -9.28 36.16 -6.14
C LYS A 133 -9.66 35.35 -4.90
N CYS A 134 -8.69 35.02 -4.06
CA CYS A 134 -8.93 34.37 -2.77
C CYS A 134 -9.38 35.37 -1.69
N ILE A 135 -10.46 35.04 -0.96
CA ILE A 135 -10.94 35.80 0.19
C ILE A 135 -11.08 34.82 1.37
N PRO A 136 -10.30 34.98 2.46
CA PRO A 136 -9.28 36.01 2.68
C PRO A 136 -7.96 35.75 1.90
N PRO A 137 -7.11 36.77 1.66
CA PRO A 137 -5.92 36.66 0.79
C PRO A 137 -4.90 35.59 1.21
N GLN A 138 -4.81 35.29 2.51
CA GLN A 138 -3.89 34.29 3.05
C GLN A 138 -4.19 32.88 2.54
N VAL A 139 -5.42 32.62 2.07
CA VAL A 139 -5.82 31.34 1.51
C VAL A 139 -5.00 30.99 0.27
N GLU A 140 -4.61 31.99 -0.54
CA GLU A 140 -3.78 31.76 -1.72
C GLU A 140 -2.42 31.16 -1.35
N ASN A 141 -1.78 31.69 -0.30
CA ASN A 141 -0.51 31.17 0.21
C ASN A 141 -0.67 29.76 0.78
N SER A 142 -1.78 29.49 1.49
CA SER A 142 -2.05 28.15 2.03
C SER A 142 -2.26 27.11 0.94
N ILE A 143 -3.03 27.45 -0.11
CA ILE A 143 -3.28 26.53 -1.22
C ILE A 143 -2.00 26.31 -2.03
N SER A 144 -1.29 27.38 -2.35
CA SER A 144 -0.03 27.33 -3.11
C SER A 144 1.08 26.54 -2.39
N ALA A 145 1.08 26.54 -1.05
CA ALA A 145 2.02 25.74 -0.26
C ALA A 145 1.69 24.24 -0.28
N VAL A 146 0.42 23.86 -0.41
CA VAL A 146 -0.03 22.45 -0.31
C VAL A 146 0.06 21.71 -1.64
N ILE A 147 -0.23 22.37 -2.76
CA ILE A 147 -0.28 21.73 -4.08
C ILE A 147 1.03 21.06 -4.50
N PRO A 148 2.22 21.66 -4.25
CA PRO A 148 3.50 21.02 -4.57
C PRO A 148 3.69 19.65 -3.90
N GLY A 149 3.15 19.47 -2.69
CA GLY A 149 3.24 18.23 -1.93
C GLY A 149 2.18 17.18 -2.26
N ARG A 150 1.20 17.48 -3.13
CA ARG A 150 0.16 16.50 -3.49
C ARG A 150 0.67 15.50 -4.53
N SER A 151 0.37 14.23 -4.29
CA SER A 151 0.48 13.17 -5.26
C SER A 151 -0.64 13.26 -6.32
N GLU A 152 -0.52 12.41 -7.33
CA GLU A 152 -1.54 12.21 -8.37
C GLU A 152 -2.93 11.91 -7.76
N TRP A 153 -3.99 12.43 -8.39
CA TRP A 153 -5.35 12.25 -7.89
C TRP A 153 -5.92 10.92 -8.37
N CYS A 154 -6.18 9.99 -7.45
CA CYS A 154 -6.92 8.76 -7.75
C CYS A 154 -8.38 9.09 -8.09
N ILE A 155 -8.80 8.77 -9.33
CA ILE A 155 -10.14 9.06 -9.85
C ILE A 155 -11.02 7.80 -9.96
N SER A 156 -10.45 6.61 -9.82
CA SER A 156 -11.21 5.35 -9.83
C SER A 156 -11.64 4.91 -8.44
N TRP A 157 -12.81 4.28 -8.40
CA TRP A 157 -13.42 3.72 -7.20
C TRP A 157 -14.11 2.41 -7.56
N GLN A 158 -13.89 1.36 -6.77
CA GLN A 158 -14.57 0.07 -6.92
C GLN A 158 -15.97 0.16 -6.27
N ARG A 159 -16.89 0.87 -6.93
CA ARG A 159 -18.27 1.07 -6.44
C ARG A 159 -19.27 1.00 -7.59
N THR A 160 -20.46 0.48 -7.30
CA THR A 160 -21.57 0.42 -8.25
C THR A 160 -22.29 1.77 -8.43
N GLY A 161 -22.23 2.65 -7.44
CA GLY A 161 -22.80 3.99 -7.51
C GLY A 161 -21.77 5.02 -7.98
N GLY A 162 -21.96 5.60 -9.17
CA GLY A 162 -21.09 6.62 -9.73
C GLY A 162 -21.21 6.73 -11.25
N VAL A 163 -20.40 7.61 -11.85
CA VAL A 163 -20.25 7.69 -13.30
C VAL A 163 -19.16 6.68 -13.72
N PRO A 164 -19.43 5.74 -14.63
CA PRO A 164 -18.42 4.79 -15.08
C PRO A 164 -17.31 5.51 -15.84
N ILE A 165 -16.06 5.07 -15.63
CA ILE A 165 -14.92 5.53 -16.42
C ILE A 165 -15.03 4.90 -17.82
N PRO A 166 -15.10 5.69 -18.91
CA PRO A 166 -15.32 5.17 -20.25
C PRO A 166 -14.02 4.60 -20.84
N VAL A 167 -13.60 3.44 -20.34
CA VAL A 167 -12.44 2.68 -20.82
C VAL A 167 -12.92 1.33 -21.35
N LEU A 168 -12.38 0.93 -22.49
CA LEU A 168 -12.55 -0.39 -23.08
C LEU A 168 -11.19 -1.05 -23.15
N ASP A 169 -11.09 -2.27 -22.63
CA ASP A 169 -9.87 -3.06 -22.68
C ASP A 169 -9.92 -4.07 -23.84
N HIS A 170 -8.77 -4.28 -24.49
CA HIS A 170 -8.63 -5.21 -25.61
C HIS A 170 -8.06 -6.54 -25.12
N LYS A 171 -8.93 -7.55 -24.99
CA LYS A 171 -8.63 -8.84 -24.34
C LYS A 171 -7.47 -9.65 -24.95
N ASP A 172 -6.99 -9.34 -26.15
CA ASP A 172 -5.94 -10.13 -26.81
C ASP A 172 -4.50 -9.71 -26.45
N GLN A 173 -4.30 -8.63 -25.68
CA GLN A 173 -3.01 -8.31 -25.09
C GLN A 173 -3.13 -8.56 -23.59
N GLY A 174 -2.45 -9.60 -23.08
CA GLY A 174 -2.60 -10.17 -21.74
C GLY A 174 -2.27 -9.28 -20.53
N THR A 175 -2.49 -7.97 -20.64
CA THR A 175 -2.56 -7.02 -19.54
C THR A 175 -4.02 -6.88 -19.10
N SER A 176 -4.54 -7.90 -18.40
CA SER A 176 -5.77 -7.71 -17.61
C SER A 176 -5.42 -6.91 -16.36
N TYR A 177 -6.05 -5.76 -16.17
CA TYR A 177 -6.02 -5.00 -14.93
C TYR A 177 -7.08 -5.55 -13.96
N GLU A 178 -6.99 -6.83 -13.61
CA GLU A 178 -7.75 -7.46 -12.51
C GLU A 178 -6.78 -7.90 -11.42
#